data_AF-A0A7T2ZXZ0-F1
#
_entry.id   AF-A0A7T2ZXZ0-F1
#
_cell.length_a   1.000
_cell.length_b   1.000
_cell.length_c   1.000
_cell.angle_alpha   90.00
_cell.angle_beta   90.00
_cell.angle_gamma   90.00
#
_symmetry.space_group_name_H-M   'P 1'
#
loop_
_entity.id
_entity.type
_entity.pdbx_description
1 polymer ?
#
loop_
_entity_poly.entity_id
_entity_poly.type
_entity_poly.pdbx_seq_one_letter_code
_entity_poly.pdbx_strand_id
1 'polypeptide(L)'
;MGNGSVNVNTLKIDIQNQVLEIIEKAGKSTAGDIRDGSPRRNGVYEKGWTHETIEDIAVVYNNGKEKSLAHLLENGHATKNGGFVAPQEHIRPAYLKNKEIFLNNMKSIKIRPN
;
A
#
# COMPACT_ATOMS: atom_id res chain seq x y z
N MET A 1 33.93 3.82 -49.56
CA MET A 1 32.90 4.33 -48.64
C MET A 1 32.66 3.24 -47.60
N GLY A 2 33.07 3.44 -46.36
CA GLY A 2 33.03 2.38 -45.34
C GLY A 2 31.60 2.19 -44.80
N ASN A 3 31.05 0.99 -44.97
CA ASN A 3 29.80 0.60 -44.32
C ASN A 3 30.07 0.33 -42.84
N GLY A 4 30.07 1.37 -42.02
CA GLY A 4 30.04 1.21 -40.56
C GLY A 4 28.66 0.70 -40.16
N SER A 5 28.56 -0.56 -39.75
CA SER A 5 27.34 -1.03 -39.08
C SER A 5 27.26 -0.38 -37.71
N VAL A 6 26.20 0.41 -37.49
CA VAL A 6 25.88 0.91 -36.15
C VAL A 6 25.18 -0.23 -35.41
N ASN A 7 25.82 -0.76 -34.38
CA ASN A 7 25.14 -1.65 -33.43
C ASN A 7 24.16 -0.83 -32.61
N VAL A 8 22.87 -0.91 -32.95
CA VAL A 8 21.79 -0.34 -32.15
C VAL A 8 21.45 -1.35 -31.05
N ASN A 9 22.01 -1.16 -29.85
CA ASN A 9 21.58 -1.93 -28.69
C ASN A 9 20.16 -1.48 -28.32
N THR A 10 19.17 -2.34 -28.55
CA THR A 10 17.79 -2.07 -28.13
C THR A 10 17.71 -2.09 -26.60
N LEU A 11 17.37 -0.95 -26.00
CA LEU A 11 17.02 -0.85 -24.59
C LEU A 11 15.73 -1.65 -24.33
N LYS A 12 15.86 -2.91 -23.90
CA LYS A 12 14.76 -3.66 -23.29
C LYS A 12 14.65 -3.25 -21.84
N ILE A 13 13.74 -2.32 -21.59
CA ILE A 13 13.51 -1.80 -20.25
C ILE A 13 12.27 -2.49 -19.68
N ASP A 14 12.47 -3.44 -18.76
CA ASP A 14 11.36 -4.02 -17.98
C ASP A 14 10.95 -3.11 -16.81
N ILE A 15 10.70 -1.83 -17.09
CA ILE A 15 10.21 -0.86 -16.10
C ILE A 15 8.79 -1.24 -15.69
N GLN A 16 7.97 -1.68 -16.64
CA GLN A 16 6.55 -1.90 -16.39
C GLN A 16 6.33 -2.96 -15.32
N ASN A 17 6.97 -4.14 -15.43
CA ASN A 17 6.80 -5.18 -14.42
C ASN A 17 7.38 -4.74 -13.06
N GLN A 18 8.53 -4.05 -13.04
CA GLN A 18 9.11 -3.53 -11.79
C GLN A 18 8.18 -2.55 -11.07
N VAL A 19 7.52 -1.66 -11.81
CA VAL A 19 6.56 -0.71 -11.25
C VAL A 19 5.36 -1.45 -10.68
N LEU A 20 4.81 -2.43 -11.42
CA LEU A 20 3.68 -3.25 -10.95
C LEU A 20 4.02 -4.05 -9.68
N GLU A 21 5.21 -4.64 -9.60
CA GLU A 21 5.69 -5.34 -8.39
C GLU A 21 5.79 -4.39 -7.19
N ILE A 22 6.26 -3.16 -7.41
CA ILE A 22 6.36 -2.14 -6.35
C ILE A 22 4.96 -1.71 -5.87
N ILE A 23 4.00 -1.55 -6.79
CA ILE A 23 2.60 -1.23 -6.47
C ILE A 23 1.97 -2.35 -5.64
N GLU A 24 2.08 -3.60 -6.08
CA GLU A 24 1.55 -4.75 -5.33
C GLU A 24 2.17 -4.85 -3.93
N LYS A 25 3.50 -4.68 -3.84
CA LYS A 25 4.20 -4.68 -2.56
C LYS A 25 3.70 -3.59 -1.63
N ALA A 26 3.45 -2.38 -2.13
CA ALA A 26 2.92 -1.27 -1.34
C ALA A 26 1.52 -1.56 -0.78
N GLY A 27 0.62 -2.15 -1.60
CA GLY A 27 -0.69 -2.60 -1.13
C GLY A 27 -0.57 -3.66 -0.04
N LYS A 28 0.26 -4.68 -0.27
CA LYS A 28 0.49 -5.78 0.67
C LYS A 28 1.07 -5.31 2.00
N SER A 29 2.10 -4.46 1.97
CA SER A 29 2.76 -3.95 3.18
C SER A 29 1.86 -3.00 3.95
N THR A 30 1.10 -2.14 3.26
CA THR A 30 0.12 -1.27 3.90
C THR A 30 -0.96 -2.09 4.59
N ALA A 31 -1.57 -3.07 3.93
CA ALA A 31 -2.54 -3.95 4.56
C ALA A 31 -1.95 -4.71 5.75
N GLY A 32 -0.69 -5.18 5.66
CA GLY A 32 0.03 -5.80 6.77
C GLY A 32 0.20 -4.89 7.99
N ASP A 33 0.74 -3.69 7.77
CA ASP A 33 0.96 -2.72 8.85
C ASP A 33 -0.36 -2.29 9.51
N ILE A 34 -1.45 -2.16 8.75
CA ILE A 34 -2.78 -1.90 9.30
C ILE A 34 -3.23 -3.06 10.20
N ARG A 35 -3.04 -4.33 9.78
CA ARG A 35 -3.39 -5.50 10.61
C ARG A 35 -2.61 -5.53 11.91
N ASP A 36 -1.32 -5.21 11.86
CA ASP A 36 -0.44 -5.24 13.02
C ASP A 36 -0.77 -4.13 14.01
N GLY A 37 -1.07 -2.92 13.52
CA GLY A 37 -1.49 -1.78 14.34
C GLY A 37 -2.95 -1.78 14.76
N SER A 38 -3.79 -2.67 14.20
CA SER A 38 -5.22 -2.70 14.48
C SER A 38 -5.53 -3.01 15.95
N PRO A 39 -6.53 -2.36 16.55
CA PRO A 39 -7.10 -2.77 17.83
C PRO A 39 -7.65 -4.20 17.74
N ARG A 40 -7.43 -5.01 18.78
CA ARG A 40 -7.85 -6.42 18.80
C ARG A 40 -8.87 -6.67 19.91
N ARG A 41 -10.09 -7.03 19.52
CA ARG A 41 -11.13 -7.54 20.43
C ARG A 41 -11.30 -9.05 20.32
N ASN A 42 -11.62 -9.54 19.13
CA ASN A 42 -11.92 -10.95 18.83
C ASN A 42 -11.18 -11.48 17.58
N GLY A 43 -10.37 -10.63 16.95
CA GLY A 43 -9.61 -11.00 15.76
C GLY A 43 -10.29 -10.71 14.42
N VAL A 44 -11.57 -10.29 14.41
CA VAL A 44 -12.36 -10.18 13.18
C VAL A 44 -12.02 -8.91 12.39
N TYR A 45 -11.90 -7.79 13.10
CA TYR A 45 -11.58 -6.51 12.49
C TYR A 45 -10.22 -6.52 11.79
N GLU A 46 -9.14 -6.93 12.48
CA GLU A 46 -7.81 -6.87 11.90
C GLU A 46 -7.69 -7.86 10.73
N LYS A 47 -8.21 -9.08 10.86
CA LYS A 47 -8.18 -10.08 9.78
C LYS A 47 -8.96 -9.66 8.55
N GLY A 48 -9.89 -8.72 8.68
CA GLY A 48 -10.67 -8.18 7.56
C GLY A 48 -9.86 -7.30 6.61
N TRP A 49 -8.73 -6.75 7.03
CA TRP A 49 -7.88 -5.93 6.16
C TRP A 49 -7.26 -6.77 5.05
N THR A 50 -7.32 -6.25 3.82
CA THR A 50 -6.77 -6.87 2.62
C THR A 50 -6.35 -5.81 1.62
N HIS A 51 -5.75 -6.26 0.52
CA HIS A 51 -5.40 -5.42 -0.63
C HIS A 51 -5.80 -6.12 -1.92
N GLU A 52 -5.92 -5.34 -2.97
CA GLU A 52 -6.11 -5.77 -4.35
C GLU A 52 -5.33 -4.83 -5.26
N THR A 53 -4.74 -5.37 -6.32
CA THR A 53 -4.09 -4.57 -7.36
C THR A 53 -4.98 -4.62 -8.60
N ILE A 54 -5.45 -3.45 -9.03
CA ILE A 54 -6.27 -3.29 -10.23
C ILE A 54 -5.43 -2.49 -11.21
N GLU A 55 -4.98 -3.13 -12.28
CA GLU A 55 -4.04 -2.54 -13.26
C GLU A 55 -2.79 -2.00 -12.57
N ASP A 56 -2.64 -0.68 -12.45
CA ASP A 56 -1.53 0.03 -11.83
C ASP A 56 -1.90 0.67 -10.47
N ILE A 57 -3.01 0.25 -9.86
CA ILE A 57 -3.53 0.80 -8.61
C ILE A 57 -3.55 -0.25 -7.52
N ALA A 58 -2.87 0.01 -6.40
CA ALA A 58 -3.01 -0.76 -5.17
C ALA A 58 -4.15 -0.18 -4.30
N VAL A 59 -5.18 -0.99 -4.07
CA VAL A 59 -6.32 -0.65 -3.22
C VAL A 59 -6.22 -1.44 -1.92
N VAL A 60 -6.32 -0.76 -0.78
CA VAL A 60 -6.30 -1.38 0.55
C VAL A 60 -7.65 -1.12 1.22
N TYR A 61 -8.30 -2.19 1.68
CA TYR A 61 -9.66 -2.12 2.22
C TYR A 61 -9.92 -3.20 3.26
N ASN A 62 -10.96 -3.02 4.07
CA ASN A 62 -11.43 -4.03 5.00
C ASN A 62 -12.64 -4.77 4.41
N ASN A 63 -12.47 -6.05 4.10
CA ASN A 63 -13.52 -6.95 3.59
C ASN A 63 -14.23 -7.75 4.71
N GLY A 64 -13.94 -7.43 5.96
CA GLY A 64 -14.50 -8.10 7.13
C GLY A 64 -15.89 -7.59 7.52
N LYS A 65 -16.55 -8.35 8.41
CA LYS A 65 -17.87 -7.99 8.96
C LYS A 65 -17.83 -6.73 9.84
N GLU A 66 -16.67 -6.41 10.41
CA GLU A 66 -16.46 -5.27 11.31
C GLU A 66 -15.88 -4.02 10.59
N LYS A 67 -15.92 -3.97 9.24
CA LYS A 67 -15.36 -2.86 8.46
C LYS A 67 -15.92 -1.47 8.81
N SER A 68 -17.14 -1.41 9.32
CA SER A 68 -17.76 -0.16 9.79
C SER A 68 -17.02 0.48 10.97
N LEU A 69 -16.20 -0.27 11.71
CA LEU A 69 -15.42 0.28 12.83
C LEU A 69 -14.32 1.24 12.40
N ALA A 70 -13.86 1.18 11.13
CA ALA A 70 -12.68 1.91 10.69
C ALA A 70 -12.72 3.41 10.98
N HIS A 71 -13.82 4.10 10.62
CA HIS A 71 -13.93 5.53 10.87
C HIS A 71 -14.03 5.87 12.38
N LEU A 72 -14.67 5.00 13.17
CA LEU A 72 -14.78 5.19 14.62
C LEU A 72 -13.42 5.05 15.30
N LEU A 73 -12.59 4.13 14.79
CA LEU A 73 -11.24 3.89 15.31
C LEU A 73 -10.28 4.99 14.86
N GLU A 74 -10.33 5.44 13.60
CA GLU A 74 -9.44 6.50 13.13
C GLU A 74 -9.77 7.89 13.69
N ASN A 75 -11.05 8.22 13.87
CA ASN A 75 -11.46 9.58 14.22
C ASN A 75 -11.97 9.73 15.67
N GLY A 76 -12.23 8.61 16.35
CA GLY A 76 -12.99 8.63 17.60
C GLY A 76 -14.48 8.86 17.35
N HIS A 77 -15.28 8.81 18.41
CA HIS A 77 -16.73 9.02 18.31
C HIS A 77 -17.36 9.40 19.65
N ALA A 78 -18.54 10.01 19.59
CA ALA A 78 -19.36 10.26 20.77
C ALA A 78 -20.01 8.97 21.30
N THR A 79 -20.11 8.84 22.62
CA THR A 79 -20.83 7.75 23.26
C THR A 79 -22.32 8.08 23.40
N LYS A 80 -23.14 7.05 23.61
CA LYS A 80 -24.59 7.20 23.81
C LYS A 80 -24.97 8.11 24.99
N ASN A 81 -24.09 8.23 25.98
CA ASN A 81 -24.33 9.04 27.19
C ASN A 81 -23.68 10.42 27.11
N GLY A 82 -23.27 10.88 25.91
CA GLY A 82 -22.68 12.21 25.72
C GLY A 82 -21.18 12.32 26.05
N GLY A 83 -20.50 11.20 26.28
CA GLY A 83 -19.03 11.15 26.41
C GLY A 83 -18.34 11.06 25.04
N PHE A 84 -17.00 11.00 25.04
CA PHE A 84 -16.19 10.86 23.83
C PHE A 84 -15.21 9.69 23.97
N VAL A 85 -15.08 8.88 22.92
CA VAL A 85 -14.06 7.84 22.78
C VAL A 85 -12.96 8.37 21.87
N ALA A 86 -11.74 8.42 22.40
CA ALA A 86 -10.57 8.85 21.64
C ALA A 86 -10.27 7.90 20.45
N PRO A 87 -9.69 8.43 19.35
CA PRO A 87 -9.24 7.61 18.24
C PRO A 87 -8.12 6.63 18.65
N GLN A 88 -8.11 5.48 18.01
CA GLN A 88 -7.01 4.52 17.98
C GLN A 88 -6.56 4.35 16.52
N GLU A 89 -5.81 5.33 16.04
CA GLU A 89 -5.32 5.40 14.67
C GLU A 89 -4.36 4.25 14.35
N HIS A 90 -4.59 3.60 13.21
CA HIS A 90 -3.76 2.51 12.69
C HIS A 90 -3.71 2.51 11.16
N ILE A 91 -4.72 3.07 10.48
CA ILE A 91 -4.75 3.22 9.02
C ILE A 91 -3.84 4.36 8.58
N ARG A 92 -4.03 5.57 9.15
CA ARG A 92 -3.23 6.75 8.82
C ARG A 92 -1.72 6.55 9.00
N PRO A 93 -1.21 6.01 10.13
CA PRO A 93 0.23 5.78 10.29
C PRO A 93 0.76 4.72 9.31
N ALA A 94 0.02 3.64 9.04
CA ALA A 94 0.42 2.64 8.07
C ALA A 94 0.52 3.22 6.65
N TYR A 95 -0.44 4.06 6.25
CA TYR A 95 -0.39 4.76 4.97
C TYR A 95 0.85 5.64 4.85
N LEU A 96 1.12 6.50 5.84
CA LEU A 96 2.24 7.43 5.80
C LEU A 96 3.58 6.68 5.71
N LYS A 97 3.76 5.63 6.51
CA LYS A 97 4.95 4.77 6.45
C LYS A 97 5.14 4.15 5.07
N ASN A 98 4.10 3.53 4.51
CA ASN A 98 4.20 2.80 3.25
C ASN A 98 4.26 3.71 2.03
N LYS A 99 3.70 4.92 2.10
CA LYS A 99 3.89 5.98 1.11
C LYS A 99 5.38 6.29 0.93
N GLU A 100 6.11 6.49 2.02
CA GLU A 100 7.54 6.80 1.94
C GLU A 100 8.36 5.61 1.41
N ILE A 101 8.01 4.38 1.84
CA ILE A 101 8.63 3.16 1.31
C ILE A 101 8.40 3.03 -0.20
N PHE A 102 7.18 3.25 -0.67
CA PHE A 102 6.83 3.22 -2.09
C PHE A 102 7.66 4.23 -2.89
N LEU A 103 7.73 5.50 -2.43
CA LEU A 103 8.51 6.54 -3.09
C LEU A 103 10.00 6.19 -3.18
N ASN A 104 10.55 5.59 -2.12
CA ASN A 104 11.95 5.15 -2.12
C ASN A 104 12.20 3.97 -3.07
N ASN A 105 11.28 2.99 -3.13
CA ASN A 105 11.37 1.88 -4.07
C ASN A 105 11.31 2.38 -5.52
N MET A 106 10.42 3.32 -5.83
CA MET A 106 10.31 3.93 -7.17
C MET A 106 11.59 4.66 -7.58
N LYS A 107 12.21 5.42 -6.66
CA LYS A 107 13.51 6.08 -6.93
C LYS A 107 14.66 5.10 -7.19
N SER A 108 14.54 3.88 -6.68
CA SER A 108 15.59 2.85 -6.80
C SER A 108 15.57 2.08 -8.12
N ILE A 109 14.53 2.28 -8.95
CA ILE A 109 14.43 1.66 -10.28
C ILE A 109 15.60 2.17 -11.13
N LYS A 110 16.60 1.31 -11.33
CA LYS A 110 17.76 1.60 -12.18
C LYS A 110 17.47 1.12 -13.59
N ILE A 111 17.39 2.03 -14.54
CA ILE A 111 17.43 1.70 -15.96
C ILE A 111 18.86 1.27 -16.26
N ARG A 112 19.10 -0.04 -16.38
CA ARG A 112 20.39 -0.54 -16.85
C ARG A 112 20.35 -0.57 -18.39
N PRO A 113 21.19 0.21 -19.09
CA PRO A 113 21.45 -0.09 -20.48
C PRO A 113 22.20 -1.43 -20.54
N ASN A 114 21.74 -2.32 -21.43
CA ASN A 114 22.48 -3.53 -21.81
C ASN A 114 23.67 -3.16 -22.71
#